data_AF-A0A2G5VQ25-F1
#
_entry.id   AF-A0A2G5VQ25-F1
#
_cell.length_a   1.000
_cell.length_b   1.000
_cell.length_c   1.000
_cell.angle_alpha   90.00
_cell.angle_beta   90.00
_cell.angle_gamma   90.00
#
_symmetry.space_group_name_H-M   'P 1'
#
loop_
_entity.id
_entity.type
_entity.pdbx_description
1 polymer ?
#
loop_
_entity_poly.entity_id
_entity_poly.type
_entity_poly.pdbx_seq_one_letter_code
_entity_poly.pdbx_strand_id
1 'polypeptide(L)'
;MRQVKSATKLTKMSLSETKLSRDNADDGKDDAGRLQQYKNLTKHEELRRRRTECSVEIRKQKGADLMMKRRNIIDNEDDLDEIESENEGTDKGDKLSNQMSNTNRLSNDEIKQILSANPSEDDMIRCFESLRKSLSKTKNPPIDDVIQSGLINALVQALRVQNDRVQYEAAWALTNIVSGSTSQTMSAVEAGACAPLVELSCHSDGQIAEQALWAVANIAGDSAQLRDYVIECHGVEALMHLMSRIDQFTTSHVRTIAWAFSNMCRHKNPHAPLPVLKVLAKGLAVLVKHSDRQVRQDACWAVSYLTDGPDEQIELARESGVLSTIVSYLDESENLIAPALRTLGNVATGNDSLTQSVIDLGVLDRMVQLMEKTRSTSIMKECCWLISNIIAGTQKQIQAVLDAHLLPILVNILKSGDHKCQFEASWALSNLAQGGTSRQIVAMMEENVVPALCQALNTTHNQDMLNNTLETLYTLMLTVQTSYSHKMDILHDEVEENGGLDALERLQESQSESIYTQAYRIITQFFGDDENDQNDENSRASAAGNAQNQWNF
;
A
#
# COMPACT_ATOMS: atom_id res chain seq x y z
N MET A 1 -55.11 31.54 -10.04
CA MET A 1 -55.81 32.05 -8.83
C MET A 1 -54.90 31.81 -7.63
N ARG A 2 -54.57 32.88 -6.88
CA ARG A 2 -53.85 32.97 -5.57
C ARG A 2 -52.37 32.49 -5.56
N GLN A 3 -51.31 33.34 -5.70
CA GLN A 3 -50.72 34.36 -4.78
C GLN A 3 -50.32 33.74 -3.40
N VAL A 4 -49.12 33.88 -2.80
CA VAL A 4 -48.20 35.02 -2.59
C VAL A 4 -46.75 34.56 -2.23
N LYS A 5 -45.79 35.45 -2.54
CA LYS A 5 -44.34 35.57 -2.18
C LYS A 5 -43.93 35.24 -0.73
N SER A 6 -42.66 34.86 -0.53
CA SER A 6 -41.72 35.56 0.39
C SER A 6 -40.27 35.10 0.22
N ALA A 7 -39.34 36.05 0.31
CA ALA A 7 -37.89 35.89 0.29
C ALA A 7 -37.33 36.16 1.69
N THR A 8 -36.30 35.44 2.18
CA THR A 8 -35.32 36.05 3.12
C THR A 8 -34.04 35.22 3.36
N LYS A 9 -32.91 35.95 3.26
CA LYS A 9 -31.73 36.01 4.16
C LYS A 9 -30.74 34.85 4.28
N LEU A 10 -29.59 35.10 3.65
CA LEU A 10 -28.23 34.86 4.13
C LEU A 10 -28.05 35.26 5.61
N THR A 11 -27.43 34.37 6.40
CA THR A 11 -26.96 34.66 7.76
C THR A 11 -25.44 34.51 7.80
N LYS A 12 -24.74 35.65 7.92
CA LYS A 12 -23.35 35.73 8.35
C LYS A 12 -23.32 35.58 9.88
N MET A 13 -22.56 34.63 10.41
CA MET A 13 -22.21 34.59 11.83
C MET A 13 -20.84 35.26 12.03
N SER A 14 -20.79 36.22 12.96
CA SER A 14 -19.62 37.01 13.33
C SER A 14 -18.74 36.27 14.32
N LEU A 15 -17.43 36.33 14.12
CA LEU A 15 -16.42 35.98 15.12
C LEU A 15 -16.25 37.15 16.10
N SER A 16 -16.42 36.84 17.37
CA SER A 16 -16.26 37.74 18.51
C SER A 16 -14.79 38.02 18.83
N GLU A 17 -14.40 39.28 18.76
CA GLU A 17 -13.11 39.78 19.26
C GLU A 17 -13.02 39.61 20.79
N THR A 18 -12.03 38.84 21.24
CA THR A 18 -11.67 38.78 22.66
C THR A 18 -10.52 39.74 22.93
N LYS A 19 -10.80 40.81 23.69
CA LYS A 19 -9.81 41.75 24.22
C LYS A 19 -8.91 41.02 25.23
N LEU A 20 -7.60 41.05 24.99
CA LEU A 20 -6.59 40.80 26.03
C LEU A 20 -5.78 42.07 26.25
N SER A 21 -5.82 42.54 27.49
CA SER A 21 -5.16 43.71 28.02
C SER A 21 -3.64 43.56 27.99
N ARG A 22 -2.96 44.62 27.56
CA ARG A 22 -1.54 44.87 27.85
C ARG A 22 -1.38 45.06 29.36
N ASP A 23 -0.41 44.35 29.95
CA ASP A 23 0.59 44.96 30.83
C ASP A 23 1.76 44.02 31.11
N ASN A 24 2.94 44.64 31.10
CA ASN A 24 4.26 44.23 31.57
C ASN A 24 5.18 43.39 30.67
N ALA A 25 6.34 44.04 30.46
CA ALA A 25 7.47 43.66 29.64
C ALA A 25 8.40 42.71 30.40
N ASP A 26 8.84 41.65 29.71
CA ASP A 26 10.21 41.10 29.65
C ASP A 26 10.13 39.69 29.04
N ASP A 27 10.06 39.56 27.70
CA ASP A 27 10.03 38.21 27.08
C ASP A 27 10.53 38.12 25.63
N GLY A 28 11.54 38.92 25.28
CA GLY A 28 12.09 38.96 23.91
C GLY A 28 12.90 37.72 23.48
N LYS A 29 13.10 36.72 24.36
CA LYS A 29 13.85 35.50 24.07
C LYS A 29 13.02 34.23 24.01
N ASP A 30 11.82 34.20 24.59
CA ASP A 30 10.96 33.00 24.59
C ASP A 30 10.03 32.94 23.36
N ASP A 31 9.72 34.09 22.78
CA ASP A 31 8.82 34.19 21.62
C ASP A 31 9.45 33.63 20.33
N ALA A 32 10.77 33.77 20.15
CA ALA A 32 11.49 33.19 19.01
C ALA A 32 11.55 31.65 19.09
N GLY A 33 11.73 31.08 20.29
CA GLY A 33 11.71 29.64 20.51
C GLY A 33 10.32 29.04 20.28
N ARG A 34 9.26 29.72 20.74
CA ARG A 34 7.87 29.33 20.48
C ARG A 34 7.52 29.45 19.00
N LEU A 35 7.90 30.55 18.32
CA LEU A 35 7.65 30.72 16.89
C LEU A 35 8.38 29.66 16.05
N GLN A 36 9.59 29.27 16.44
CA GLN A 36 10.35 28.23 15.77
C GLN A 36 9.77 26.83 16.05
N GLN A 37 9.25 26.57 17.25
CA GLN A 37 8.47 25.37 17.54
C GLN A 37 7.18 25.30 16.73
N TYR A 38 6.43 26.41 16.62
CA TYR A 38 5.22 26.47 15.77
C TYR A 38 5.54 26.27 14.29
N LYS A 39 6.61 26.91 13.78
CA LYS A 39 7.07 26.69 12.40
C LYS A 39 7.50 25.25 12.15
N ASN A 40 8.18 24.62 13.10
CA ASN A 40 8.57 23.22 13.00
C ASN A 40 7.35 22.29 13.07
N LEU A 41 6.37 22.57 13.92
CA LEU A 41 5.10 21.82 14.01
C LEU A 41 4.32 21.88 12.69
N THR A 42 4.17 23.08 12.10
CA THR A 42 3.52 23.25 10.80
C THR A 42 4.31 22.57 9.67
N LYS A 43 5.65 22.61 9.71
CA LYS A 43 6.50 21.91 8.76
C LYS A 43 6.37 20.38 8.88
N HIS A 44 6.25 19.85 10.11
CA HIS A 44 5.99 18.42 10.34
C HIS A 44 4.59 17.98 9.88
N GLU A 45 3.56 18.82 10.03
CA GLU A 45 2.23 18.54 9.47
C GLU A 45 2.22 18.61 7.94
N GLU A 46 2.95 19.56 7.35
CA GLU A 46 3.10 19.67 5.90
C GLU A 46 3.90 18.50 5.29
N LEU A 47 4.98 18.06 5.95
CA LEU A 47 5.71 16.84 5.58
C LEU A 47 4.83 15.59 5.69
N ARG A 48 4.00 15.48 6.74
CA ARG A 48 3.01 14.39 6.89
C ARG A 48 1.97 14.41 5.78
N ARG A 49 1.47 15.59 5.41
CA ARG A 49 0.51 15.75 4.32
C ARG A 49 1.13 15.37 2.97
N ARG A 50 2.33 15.87 2.67
CA ARG A 50 3.11 15.50 1.48
C ARG A 50 3.43 14.00 1.45
N ARG A 51 3.73 13.36 2.59
CA ARG A 51 3.93 11.91 2.71
C ARG A 51 2.68 11.13 2.32
N THR A 52 1.51 11.58 2.79
CA THR A 52 0.22 10.96 2.46
C THR A 52 -0.13 11.14 0.98
N GLU A 53 0.06 12.35 0.44
CA GLU A 53 -0.25 12.70 -0.96
C GLU A 53 0.73 12.05 -1.96
N CYS A 54 2.04 12.11 -1.71
CA CYS A 54 3.08 11.47 -2.52
C CYS A 54 2.97 9.94 -2.46
N SER A 55 2.68 9.37 -1.29
CA SER A 55 2.42 7.94 -1.18
C SER A 55 1.14 7.53 -1.93
N VAL A 56 0.11 8.37 -1.98
CA VAL A 56 -1.11 8.12 -2.76
C VAL A 56 -0.84 8.18 -4.27
N GLU A 57 0.01 9.10 -4.74
CA GLU A 57 0.41 9.21 -6.16
C GLU A 57 1.35 8.09 -6.61
N ILE A 58 2.31 7.69 -5.78
CA ILE A 58 3.21 6.56 -6.07
C ILE A 58 2.44 5.22 -6.03
N ARG A 59 1.46 5.07 -5.10
CA ARG A 59 0.54 3.91 -5.06
C ARG A 59 -0.46 3.89 -6.22
N LYS A 60 -0.75 5.03 -6.87
CA LYS A 60 -1.52 5.07 -8.13
C LYS A 60 -0.72 4.53 -9.32
N GLN A 61 0.61 4.56 -9.27
CA GLN A 61 1.46 4.21 -10.42
C GLN A 61 2.00 2.77 -10.42
N LYS A 62 1.83 1.96 -9.36
CA LYS A 62 2.19 0.53 -9.37
C LYS A 62 1.23 -0.33 -8.55
N GLY A 63 0.16 -0.79 -9.20
CA GLY A 63 -0.50 -2.03 -8.81
C GLY A 63 0.22 -3.20 -9.49
N ALA A 64 1.01 -3.97 -8.76
CA ALA A 64 1.25 -5.34 -9.17
C ALA A 64 -0.05 -6.09 -8.84
N ASP A 65 -0.89 -6.26 -9.85
CA ASP A 65 -2.15 -6.99 -9.70
C ASP A 65 -1.84 -8.44 -9.34
N LEU A 66 -1.99 -8.77 -8.07
CA LEU A 66 -2.30 -10.15 -7.70
C LEU A 66 -3.69 -10.45 -8.27
N MET A 67 -3.84 -11.60 -8.94
CA MET A 67 -5.11 -12.00 -9.54
C MET A 67 -6.23 -11.93 -8.50
N MET A 68 -7.18 -11.02 -8.72
CA MET A 68 -8.30 -10.76 -7.81
C MET A 68 -9.33 -11.89 -7.84
N LYS A 69 -9.38 -12.61 -8.95
CA LYS A 69 -10.27 -13.73 -9.21
C LYS A 69 -9.48 -14.96 -9.59
N ARG A 70 -9.97 -16.13 -9.16
CA ARG A 70 -9.40 -17.44 -9.48
C ARG A 70 -10.50 -18.32 -10.05
N ARG A 71 -10.26 -18.95 -11.21
CA ARG A 71 -11.15 -19.99 -11.75
C ARG A 71 -10.78 -21.34 -11.16
N ASN A 72 -11.75 -22.21 -10.94
CA ASN A 72 -11.49 -23.58 -10.49
C ASN A 72 -11.37 -24.50 -11.73
N ILE A 73 -10.12 -24.77 -12.13
CA ILE A 73 -9.76 -25.56 -13.32
C ILE A 73 -9.28 -26.93 -12.86
N ILE A 74 -9.81 -28.00 -13.47
CA ILE A 74 -9.25 -29.36 -13.36
C ILE A 74 -8.46 -29.58 -14.65
N ASP A 75 -7.13 -29.74 -14.56
CA ASP A 75 -6.26 -29.75 -15.74
C ASP A 75 -6.10 -31.14 -16.40
N ASN A 76 -6.64 -32.24 -15.84
CA ASN A 76 -6.69 -33.54 -16.51
C ASN A 76 -8.01 -34.30 -16.28
N GLU A 77 -8.49 -35.02 -17.30
CA GLU A 77 -9.60 -35.97 -17.16
C GLU A 77 -9.22 -37.17 -16.27
N ASP A 78 -7.92 -37.46 -16.10
CA ASP A 78 -7.40 -38.55 -15.25
C ASP A 78 -7.41 -38.20 -13.73
N ASP A 79 -7.43 -36.92 -13.35
CA ASP A 79 -7.51 -36.48 -11.94
C ASP A 79 -8.95 -36.65 -11.37
N LEU A 80 -9.95 -36.85 -12.23
CA LEU A 80 -11.33 -37.18 -11.82
C LEU A 80 -11.40 -38.59 -11.23
N ASP A 81 -10.69 -39.55 -11.83
CA ASP A 81 -10.71 -40.95 -11.40
C ASP A 81 -9.99 -41.15 -10.06
N GLU A 82 -8.94 -40.36 -9.76
CA GLU A 82 -8.26 -40.43 -8.45
C GLU A 82 -9.13 -39.86 -7.32
N ILE A 83 -9.85 -38.75 -7.54
CA ILE A 83 -10.78 -38.16 -6.55
C ILE A 83 -12.02 -39.03 -6.37
N GLU A 84 -12.49 -39.71 -7.42
CA GLU A 84 -13.60 -40.67 -7.33
C GLU A 84 -13.19 -41.99 -6.66
N SER A 85 -11.92 -42.43 -6.81
CA SER A 85 -11.43 -43.68 -6.21
C SER A 85 -11.24 -43.64 -4.69
N GLU A 86 -11.08 -42.45 -4.08
CA GLU A 86 -11.07 -42.30 -2.62
C GLU A 86 -12.50 -42.34 -2.01
N ASN A 87 -13.55 -42.29 -2.85
CA ASN A 87 -14.95 -42.25 -2.42
C ASN A 87 -15.66 -43.62 -2.37
N GLU A 88 -15.00 -44.73 -2.74
CA GLU A 88 -15.59 -46.08 -2.61
C GLU A 88 -14.85 -46.93 -1.58
N GLY A 89 -15.47 -47.09 -0.41
CA GLY A 89 -15.07 -48.09 0.57
C GLY A 89 -15.19 -49.50 0.01
N THR A 90 -14.04 -50.16 -0.14
CA THR A 90 -13.83 -51.63 -0.24
C THR A 90 -15.01 -52.48 -0.74
N ASP A 91 -15.00 -52.82 -2.03
CA ASP A 91 -15.32 -54.20 -2.41
C ASP A 91 -14.53 -54.62 -3.66
N LYS A 92 -13.98 -55.84 -3.63
CA LYS A 92 -13.21 -56.44 -4.73
C LYS A 92 -14.16 -57.24 -5.61
N GLY A 93 -14.45 -56.76 -6.83
CA GLY A 93 -15.21 -57.56 -7.79
C GLY A 93 -15.21 -57.01 -9.20
N ASP A 94 -14.66 -57.81 -10.12
CA ASP A 94 -14.81 -57.82 -11.58
C ASP A 94 -14.32 -56.64 -12.45
N LYS A 95 -13.17 -56.92 -13.08
CA LYS A 95 -12.73 -56.34 -14.34
C LYS A 95 -13.65 -56.84 -15.46
N LEU A 96 -14.56 -56.02 -15.99
CA LEU A 96 -15.14 -56.16 -17.33
C LEU A 96 -16.11 -55.00 -17.67
N SER A 97 -15.60 -53.83 -18.09
CA SER A 97 -16.29 -52.93 -19.05
C SER A 97 -15.42 -51.72 -19.42
N ASN A 98 -14.34 -51.96 -20.18
CA ASN A 98 -13.63 -50.91 -20.90
C ASN A 98 -14.40 -50.59 -22.19
N GLN A 99 -15.48 -49.80 -22.13
CA GLN A 99 -16.17 -49.26 -23.33
C GLN A 99 -17.29 -48.23 -23.04
N MET A 100 -17.04 -47.17 -22.24
CA MET A 100 -18.05 -46.08 -22.12
C MET A 100 -17.50 -44.67 -21.84
N SER A 101 -16.23 -44.41 -22.14
CA SER A 101 -15.62 -43.07 -22.05
C SER A 101 -15.89 -42.21 -23.30
N ASN A 102 -17.17 -41.88 -23.50
CA ASN A 102 -17.60 -40.80 -24.39
C ASN A 102 -18.88 -40.18 -23.79
N THR A 103 -18.76 -39.52 -22.64
CA THR A 103 -19.90 -38.92 -21.94
C THR A 103 -20.47 -37.77 -22.77
N ASN A 104 -21.71 -37.95 -23.24
CA ASN A 104 -22.53 -36.96 -23.95
C ASN A 104 -22.53 -35.59 -23.24
N ARG A 105 -21.79 -34.61 -23.76
CA ARG A 105 -21.92 -33.21 -23.32
C ARG A 105 -23.27 -32.66 -23.78
N LEU A 106 -24.12 -32.29 -22.82
CA LEU A 106 -25.42 -31.68 -23.11
C LEU A 106 -25.22 -30.23 -23.57
N SER A 107 -25.95 -29.82 -24.60
CA SER A 107 -26.06 -28.42 -25.01
C SER A 107 -26.92 -27.62 -24.02
N ASN A 108 -26.75 -26.29 -24.01
CA ASN A 108 -27.54 -25.41 -23.14
C ASN A 108 -29.06 -25.55 -23.36
N ASP A 109 -29.50 -25.83 -24.58
CA ASP A 109 -30.92 -25.99 -24.88
C ASP A 109 -31.48 -27.34 -24.41
N GLU A 110 -30.69 -28.42 -24.51
CA GLU A 110 -31.05 -29.72 -23.91
C GLU A 110 -31.14 -29.61 -22.39
N ILE A 111 -30.18 -28.92 -21.76
CA ILE A 111 -30.20 -28.68 -20.31
C ILE A 111 -31.47 -27.91 -19.91
N LYS A 112 -31.85 -26.86 -20.62
CA LYS A 112 -33.11 -26.14 -20.35
C LYS A 112 -34.32 -27.06 -20.46
N GLN A 113 -34.39 -27.87 -21.52
CA GLN A 113 -35.52 -28.77 -21.72
C GLN A 113 -35.65 -29.75 -20.56
N ILE A 114 -34.55 -30.39 -20.16
CA ILE A 114 -34.52 -31.32 -19.03
C ILE A 114 -34.95 -30.62 -17.74
N LEU A 115 -34.35 -29.47 -17.41
CA LEU A 115 -34.66 -28.73 -16.19
C LEU A 115 -36.08 -28.15 -16.16
N SER A 116 -36.71 -27.92 -17.32
CA SER A 116 -38.09 -27.46 -17.42
C SER A 116 -39.13 -28.57 -17.24
N ALA A 117 -38.72 -29.84 -17.34
CA ALA A 117 -39.61 -31.00 -17.40
C ALA A 117 -39.76 -31.72 -16.04
N ASN A 118 -39.82 -30.96 -14.93
CA ASN A 118 -39.85 -31.48 -13.56
C ASN A 118 -38.70 -32.48 -13.29
N PRO A 119 -37.44 -31.98 -13.31
CA PRO A 119 -36.26 -32.83 -13.30
C PRO A 119 -36.13 -33.61 -12.00
N SER A 120 -35.62 -34.84 -12.09
CA SER A 120 -35.14 -35.57 -10.90
C SER A 120 -33.83 -34.95 -10.37
N GLU A 121 -33.42 -35.31 -9.16
CA GLU A 121 -32.11 -34.89 -8.62
C GLU A 121 -30.95 -35.39 -9.50
N ASP A 122 -31.04 -36.61 -10.03
CA ASP A 122 -30.03 -37.16 -10.96
C ASP A 122 -29.98 -36.39 -12.30
N ASP A 123 -31.13 -35.91 -12.78
CA ASP A 123 -31.16 -35.06 -13.97
C ASP A 123 -30.53 -33.69 -13.70
N MET A 124 -30.80 -33.11 -12.52
CA MET A 124 -30.15 -31.86 -12.08
C MET A 124 -28.63 -32.03 -11.99
N ILE A 125 -28.14 -33.07 -11.34
CA ILE A 125 -26.70 -33.37 -11.21
C ILE A 125 -26.06 -33.46 -12.60
N ARG A 126 -26.64 -34.28 -13.49
CA ARG A 126 -26.12 -34.47 -14.86
C ARG A 126 -26.08 -33.16 -15.65
N CYS A 127 -27.13 -32.34 -15.53
CA CYS A 127 -27.20 -31.04 -16.19
C CYS A 127 -26.17 -30.05 -15.66
N PHE A 128 -26.06 -29.89 -14.35
CA PHE A 128 -25.15 -28.92 -13.73
C PHE A 128 -23.69 -29.34 -13.84
N GLU A 129 -23.40 -30.64 -13.76
CA GLU A 129 -22.07 -31.17 -14.04
C GLU A 129 -21.65 -30.90 -15.51
N SER A 130 -22.55 -31.12 -16.47
CA SER A 130 -22.29 -30.80 -17.88
C SER A 130 -22.01 -29.30 -18.07
N LEU A 131 -22.77 -28.42 -17.41
CA LEU A 131 -22.51 -26.97 -17.41
C LEU A 131 -21.15 -26.64 -16.79
N ARG A 132 -20.85 -27.17 -15.60
CA ARG A 132 -19.58 -26.96 -14.91
C ARG A 132 -18.40 -27.39 -15.78
N LYS A 133 -18.45 -28.60 -16.36
CA LYS A 133 -17.39 -29.12 -17.25
C LYS A 133 -17.21 -28.21 -18.47
N SER A 134 -18.31 -27.70 -19.05
CA SER A 134 -18.24 -26.73 -20.16
C SER A 134 -17.57 -25.41 -19.77
N LEU A 135 -17.85 -24.91 -18.55
CA LEU A 135 -17.33 -23.65 -18.00
C LEU A 135 -15.89 -23.74 -17.48
N SER A 136 -15.39 -24.95 -17.19
CA SER A 136 -14.04 -25.17 -16.62
C SER A 136 -12.90 -25.06 -17.66
N LYS A 137 -13.23 -24.81 -18.94
CA LYS A 137 -12.24 -24.69 -20.02
C LYS A 137 -11.26 -23.54 -19.75
N THR A 138 -9.97 -23.81 -19.98
CA THR A 138 -8.87 -22.84 -19.80
C THR A 138 -8.96 -21.67 -20.78
N LYS A 139 -9.38 -21.93 -22.03
CA LYS A 139 -9.53 -20.90 -23.08
C LYS A 139 -11.00 -20.72 -23.47
N ASN A 140 -11.45 -19.47 -23.44
CA ASN A 140 -12.78 -19.01 -23.88
C ASN A 140 -13.94 -19.88 -23.37
N PRO A 141 -14.14 -20.00 -22.04
CA PRO A 141 -15.33 -20.68 -21.52
C PRO A 141 -16.60 -19.96 -21.99
N PRO A 142 -17.67 -20.70 -22.34
CA PRO A 142 -18.91 -20.16 -22.91
C PRO A 142 -19.81 -19.52 -21.84
N ILE A 143 -19.25 -18.61 -21.04
CA ILE A 143 -19.96 -17.98 -19.90
C ILE A 143 -21.14 -17.16 -20.41
N ASP A 144 -20.95 -16.36 -21.47
CA ASP A 144 -22.01 -15.52 -22.04
C ASP A 144 -23.14 -16.36 -22.64
N ASP A 145 -22.84 -17.53 -23.22
CA ASP A 145 -23.85 -18.43 -23.76
C ASP A 145 -24.74 -19.02 -22.66
N VAL A 146 -24.16 -19.33 -21.49
CA VAL A 146 -24.88 -19.81 -20.30
C VAL A 146 -25.74 -18.69 -19.72
N ILE A 147 -25.23 -17.46 -19.68
CA ILE A 147 -25.99 -16.27 -19.25
C ILE A 147 -27.19 -16.02 -20.17
N GLN A 148 -26.96 -15.92 -21.48
CA GLN A 148 -28.02 -15.67 -22.48
C GLN A 148 -29.08 -16.78 -22.49
N SER A 149 -28.67 -17.99 -22.12
CA SER A 149 -29.55 -19.14 -21.95
C SER A 149 -30.46 -19.05 -20.73
N GLY A 150 -30.23 -18.12 -19.79
CA GLY A 150 -31.02 -18.00 -18.56
C GLY A 150 -30.76 -19.11 -17.53
N LEU A 151 -29.75 -19.96 -17.76
CA LEU A 151 -29.42 -21.11 -16.91
C LEU A 151 -28.85 -20.71 -15.54
N ILE A 152 -28.41 -19.46 -15.38
CA ILE A 152 -27.99 -18.92 -14.07
C ILE A 152 -29.12 -19.04 -13.05
N ASN A 153 -30.37 -18.75 -13.41
CA ASN A 153 -31.48 -18.84 -12.48
C ASN A 153 -31.69 -20.28 -11.98
N ALA A 154 -31.49 -21.27 -12.85
CA ALA A 154 -31.56 -22.67 -12.47
C ALA A 154 -30.41 -23.06 -11.52
N LEU A 155 -29.18 -22.59 -11.80
CA LEU A 155 -28.04 -22.79 -10.90
C LEU A 155 -28.28 -22.16 -9.51
N VAL A 156 -28.83 -20.96 -9.44
CA VAL A 156 -29.14 -20.29 -8.16
C VAL A 156 -30.22 -21.04 -7.39
N GLN A 157 -31.25 -21.54 -8.07
CA GLN A 157 -32.30 -22.36 -7.44
C GLN A 157 -31.72 -23.69 -6.92
N ALA A 158 -30.79 -24.29 -7.66
CA ALA A 158 -30.14 -25.54 -7.31
C ALA A 158 -29.34 -25.46 -5.99
N LEU A 159 -28.79 -24.28 -5.64
CA LEU A 159 -28.12 -24.07 -4.35
C LEU A 159 -29.02 -24.30 -3.13
N ARG A 160 -30.35 -24.26 -3.30
CA ARG A 160 -31.33 -24.47 -2.21
C ARG A 160 -31.90 -25.88 -2.17
N VAL A 161 -31.60 -26.72 -3.16
CA VAL A 161 -32.04 -28.12 -3.20
C VAL A 161 -31.34 -28.87 -2.07
N GLN A 162 -32.08 -29.68 -1.29
CA GLN A 162 -31.53 -30.44 -0.17
C GLN A 162 -30.83 -31.72 -0.65
N ASN A 163 -29.90 -31.55 -1.58
CA ASN A 163 -29.05 -32.59 -2.13
C ASN A 163 -27.63 -32.03 -2.32
N ASP A 164 -26.69 -32.57 -1.56
CA ASP A 164 -25.29 -32.13 -1.50
C ASP A 164 -24.62 -32.12 -2.87
N ARG A 165 -24.88 -33.12 -3.72
CA ARG A 165 -24.27 -33.19 -5.06
C ARG A 165 -24.84 -32.14 -6.00
N VAL A 166 -26.15 -31.87 -5.95
CA VAL A 166 -26.78 -30.79 -6.71
C VAL A 166 -26.18 -29.44 -6.30
N GLN A 167 -26.05 -29.18 -5.01
CA GLN A 167 -25.47 -27.95 -4.48
C GLN A 167 -24.01 -27.79 -4.89
N TYR A 168 -23.22 -28.86 -4.82
CA TYR A 168 -21.80 -28.86 -5.19
C TYR A 168 -21.60 -28.49 -6.67
N GLU A 169 -22.27 -29.18 -7.59
CA GLU A 169 -22.14 -28.91 -9.03
C GLU A 169 -22.64 -27.50 -9.38
N ALA A 170 -23.73 -27.06 -8.76
CA ALA A 170 -24.27 -25.72 -8.96
C ALA A 170 -23.32 -24.62 -8.45
N ALA A 171 -22.76 -24.79 -7.24
CA ALA A 171 -21.80 -23.87 -6.66
C ALA A 171 -20.54 -23.77 -7.53
N TRP A 172 -20.02 -24.90 -8.02
CA TRP A 172 -18.83 -24.90 -8.89
C TRP A 172 -19.10 -24.23 -10.24
N ALA A 173 -20.21 -24.53 -10.89
CA ALA A 173 -20.59 -23.84 -12.12
C ALA A 173 -20.68 -22.32 -11.91
N LEU A 174 -21.28 -21.87 -10.80
CA LEU A 174 -21.34 -20.45 -10.43
C LEU A 174 -19.96 -19.86 -10.14
N THR A 175 -19.06 -20.55 -9.44
CA THR A 175 -17.66 -20.12 -9.22
C THR A 175 -16.97 -19.81 -10.55
N ASN A 176 -17.17 -20.65 -11.56
CA ASN A 176 -16.58 -20.43 -12.88
C ASN A 176 -17.19 -19.22 -13.60
N ILE A 177 -18.50 -18.97 -13.44
CA ILE A 177 -19.16 -17.78 -13.99
C ILE A 177 -18.63 -16.50 -13.31
N VAL A 178 -18.58 -16.45 -11.97
CA VAL A 178 -18.12 -15.26 -11.23
C VAL A 178 -16.61 -15.02 -11.31
N SER A 179 -15.84 -16.02 -11.77
CA SER A 179 -14.42 -15.86 -12.13
C SER A 179 -14.20 -15.04 -13.42
N GLY A 180 -15.27 -14.78 -14.18
CA GLY A 180 -15.24 -14.07 -15.45
C GLY A 180 -15.16 -12.54 -15.32
N SER A 181 -15.68 -11.84 -16.33
CA SER A 181 -15.75 -10.37 -16.35
C SER A 181 -16.69 -9.83 -15.26
N THR A 182 -16.59 -8.52 -14.99
CA THR A 182 -17.51 -7.84 -14.06
C THR A 182 -18.98 -7.99 -14.48
N SER A 183 -19.27 -7.89 -15.78
CA SER A 183 -20.64 -8.11 -16.31
C SER A 183 -21.15 -9.53 -16.03
N GLN A 184 -20.29 -10.53 -16.20
CA GLN A 184 -20.63 -11.94 -15.93
C GLN A 184 -20.86 -12.20 -14.43
N THR A 185 -20.05 -11.56 -13.58
CA THR A 185 -20.19 -11.64 -12.12
C THR A 185 -21.49 -10.97 -11.67
N MET A 186 -21.78 -9.77 -12.18
CA MET A 186 -23.03 -9.05 -11.92
C MET A 186 -24.25 -9.87 -12.34
N SER A 187 -24.20 -10.56 -13.49
CA SER A 187 -25.30 -11.42 -13.95
C SER A 187 -25.66 -12.52 -12.93
N ALA A 188 -24.66 -13.14 -12.29
CA ALA A 188 -24.90 -14.13 -11.23
C ALA A 188 -25.42 -13.48 -9.93
N VAL A 189 -24.90 -12.31 -9.57
CA VAL A 189 -25.31 -11.56 -8.38
C VAL A 189 -26.76 -11.07 -8.50
N GLU A 190 -27.14 -10.50 -9.64
CA GLU A 190 -28.49 -10.04 -9.97
C GLU A 190 -29.50 -11.18 -10.01
N ALA A 191 -29.07 -12.39 -10.40
CA ALA A 191 -29.88 -13.60 -10.31
C ALA A 191 -30.05 -14.13 -8.87
N GLY A 192 -29.40 -13.51 -7.87
CA GLY A 192 -29.55 -13.85 -6.46
C GLY A 192 -28.58 -14.89 -5.93
N ALA A 193 -27.44 -15.14 -6.60
CA ALA A 193 -26.49 -16.18 -6.20
C ALA A 193 -25.79 -15.91 -4.85
N CYS A 194 -25.57 -14.65 -4.48
CA CYS A 194 -24.68 -14.28 -3.37
C CYS A 194 -25.11 -14.87 -2.02
N ALA A 195 -26.34 -14.62 -1.57
CA ALA A 195 -26.79 -15.05 -0.24
C ALA A 195 -26.78 -16.59 -0.06
N PRO A 196 -27.30 -17.41 -1.01
CA PRO A 196 -27.17 -18.87 -0.93
C PRO A 196 -25.71 -19.35 -0.92
N LEU A 197 -24.81 -18.71 -1.67
CA LEU A 197 -23.39 -19.06 -1.65
C LEU A 197 -22.73 -18.73 -0.30
N VAL A 198 -23.10 -17.61 0.33
CA VAL A 198 -22.64 -17.28 1.69
C VAL A 198 -23.16 -18.30 2.70
N GLU A 199 -24.43 -18.70 2.62
CA GLU A 199 -25.00 -19.74 3.48
C GLU A 199 -24.27 -21.09 3.32
N LEU A 200 -24.07 -21.53 2.07
CA LEU A 200 -23.37 -22.77 1.76
C LEU A 200 -21.88 -22.74 2.14
N SER A 201 -21.25 -21.57 2.25
CA SER A 201 -19.87 -21.48 2.75
C SER A 201 -19.70 -22.01 4.18
N CYS A 202 -20.80 -22.15 4.93
CA CYS A 202 -20.83 -22.75 6.27
C CYS A 202 -21.41 -24.17 6.29
N HIS A 203 -21.50 -24.83 5.12
CA HIS A 203 -22.03 -26.19 5.03
C HIS A 203 -21.24 -27.20 5.87
N SER A 204 -21.90 -28.28 6.29
CA SER A 204 -21.27 -29.32 7.11
C SER A 204 -20.23 -30.14 6.33
N ASP A 205 -20.50 -30.35 5.03
CA ASP A 205 -19.53 -30.88 4.07
C ASP A 205 -18.49 -29.81 3.69
N GLY A 206 -17.22 -30.14 3.91
CA GLY A 206 -16.10 -29.22 3.68
C GLY A 206 -15.84 -28.88 2.22
N GLN A 207 -16.17 -29.77 1.27
CA GLN A 207 -15.98 -29.52 -0.17
C GLN A 207 -17.02 -28.54 -0.69
N ILE A 208 -18.28 -28.68 -0.27
CA ILE A 208 -19.35 -27.72 -0.59
C ILE A 208 -19.02 -26.36 0.01
N ALA A 209 -18.61 -26.33 1.29
CA ALA A 209 -18.24 -25.11 1.97
C ALA A 209 -17.08 -24.38 1.27
N GLU A 210 -16.01 -25.10 0.93
CA GLU A 210 -14.85 -24.53 0.22
C GLU A 210 -15.24 -24.01 -1.17
N GLN A 211 -16.03 -24.77 -1.94
CA GLN A 211 -16.46 -24.39 -3.28
C GLN A 211 -17.36 -23.15 -3.29
N ALA A 212 -18.30 -23.09 -2.35
CA ALA A 212 -19.17 -21.93 -2.17
C ALA A 212 -18.37 -20.70 -1.73
N LEU A 213 -17.44 -20.86 -0.78
CA LEU A 213 -16.55 -19.78 -0.34
C LEU A 213 -15.68 -19.24 -1.48
N TRP A 214 -15.20 -20.11 -2.38
CA TRP A 214 -14.46 -19.69 -3.57
C TRP A 214 -15.31 -18.77 -4.44
N ALA A 215 -16.58 -19.11 -4.68
CA ALA A 215 -17.50 -18.24 -5.42
C ALA A 215 -17.67 -16.87 -4.72
N VAL A 216 -17.91 -16.88 -3.41
CA VAL A 216 -18.04 -15.66 -2.59
C VAL A 216 -16.77 -14.80 -2.68
N ALA A 217 -15.59 -15.41 -2.60
CA ALA A 217 -14.31 -14.71 -2.70
C ALA A 217 -14.09 -14.09 -4.09
N ASN A 218 -14.50 -14.75 -5.17
CA ASN A 218 -14.50 -14.18 -6.52
C ASN A 218 -15.44 -12.96 -6.64
N ILE A 219 -16.63 -13.02 -6.04
CA ILE A 219 -17.60 -11.91 -6.02
C ILE A 219 -17.00 -10.73 -5.24
N ALA A 220 -16.51 -10.97 -4.02
CA ALA A 220 -15.90 -9.93 -3.18
C ALA A 220 -14.63 -9.33 -3.82
N GLY A 221 -13.90 -10.11 -4.60
CA GLY A 221 -12.69 -9.70 -5.30
C GLY A 221 -12.93 -8.87 -6.57
N ASP A 222 -14.16 -8.83 -7.11
CA ASP A 222 -14.45 -8.12 -8.37
C ASP A 222 -14.40 -6.60 -8.23
N SER A 223 -15.10 -6.07 -7.23
CA SER A 223 -15.23 -4.62 -7.03
C SER A 223 -15.60 -4.28 -5.59
N ALA A 224 -15.39 -3.03 -5.19
CA ALA A 224 -15.81 -2.53 -3.88
C ALA A 224 -17.33 -2.68 -3.66
N GLN A 225 -18.12 -2.45 -4.71
CA GLN A 225 -19.59 -2.61 -4.67
C GLN A 225 -19.99 -4.06 -4.37
N LEU A 226 -19.36 -5.03 -5.06
CA LEU A 226 -19.68 -6.44 -4.86
C LEU A 226 -19.14 -6.98 -3.53
N ARG A 227 -17.98 -6.49 -3.06
CA ARG A 227 -17.52 -6.72 -1.69
C ARG A 227 -18.57 -6.25 -0.68
N ASP A 228 -19.07 -5.03 -0.83
CA ASP A 228 -20.06 -4.48 0.13
C ASP A 228 -21.38 -5.26 0.08
N TYR A 229 -21.77 -5.75 -1.10
CA TYR A 229 -22.92 -6.65 -1.21
C TYR A 229 -22.69 -8.01 -0.52
N VAL A 230 -21.47 -8.57 -0.58
CA VAL A 230 -21.11 -9.78 0.19
C VAL A 230 -21.19 -9.51 1.69
N ILE A 231 -20.79 -8.31 2.15
CA ILE A 231 -20.94 -7.89 3.55
C ILE A 231 -22.44 -7.84 3.93
N GLU A 232 -23.28 -7.22 3.10
CA GLU A 232 -24.73 -7.16 3.31
C GLU A 232 -25.39 -8.54 3.35
N CYS A 233 -24.83 -9.52 2.62
CA CYS A 233 -25.26 -10.92 2.63
C CYS A 233 -24.70 -11.73 3.82
N HIS A 234 -24.18 -11.09 4.87
CA HIS A 234 -23.57 -11.73 6.05
C HIS A 234 -22.27 -12.52 5.78
N GLY A 235 -21.51 -12.12 4.76
CA GLY A 235 -20.25 -12.78 4.41
C GLY A 235 -19.17 -12.67 5.49
N VAL A 236 -19.18 -11.61 6.30
CA VAL A 236 -18.21 -11.42 7.40
C VAL A 236 -18.50 -12.41 8.53
N GLU A 237 -19.77 -12.60 8.86
CA GLU A 237 -20.24 -13.56 9.86
C GLU A 237 -19.91 -14.99 9.45
N ALA A 238 -20.11 -15.33 8.16
CA ALA A 238 -19.71 -16.62 7.62
C ALA A 238 -18.20 -16.86 7.73
N LEU A 239 -17.36 -15.87 7.36
CA LEU A 239 -15.91 -15.96 7.52
C LEU A 239 -15.49 -16.16 8.99
N MET A 240 -16.15 -15.47 9.93
CA MET A 240 -15.84 -15.64 11.34
C MET A 240 -16.33 -16.98 11.90
N HIS A 241 -17.43 -17.53 11.39
CA HIS A 241 -17.85 -18.89 11.69
C HIS A 241 -16.79 -19.90 11.25
N LEU A 242 -16.28 -19.78 10.02
CA LEU A 242 -15.18 -20.61 9.52
C LEU A 242 -13.91 -20.46 10.36
N MET A 243 -13.53 -19.23 10.72
CA MET A 243 -12.37 -18.99 11.59
C MET A 243 -12.50 -19.68 12.96
N SER A 244 -13.71 -19.81 13.52
CA SER A 244 -13.93 -20.49 14.80
C SER A 244 -13.67 -22.00 14.75
N ARG A 245 -13.59 -22.57 13.54
CA ARG A 245 -13.39 -24.00 13.27
C ARG A 245 -12.17 -24.25 12.39
N ILE A 246 -11.26 -23.27 12.28
CA ILE A 246 -10.14 -23.30 11.33
C ILE A 246 -9.28 -24.57 11.44
N ASP A 247 -9.08 -25.08 12.65
CA ASP A 247 -8.29 -26.29 12.92
C ASP A 247 -8.94 -27.61 12.44
N GLN A 248 -10.21 -27.56 12.02
CA GLN A 248 -10.95 -28.71 11.49
C GLN A 248 -10.86 -28.82 9.98
N PHE A 249 -10.38 -27.78 9.30
CA PHE A 249 -10.37 -27.71 7.85
C PHE A 249 -9.05 -28.22 7.25
N THR A 250 -9.14 -28.71 6.02
CA THR A 250 -7.96 -29.06 5.23
C THR A 250 -7.16 -27.80 4.92
N THR A 251 -5.87 -27.95 4.63
CA THR A 251 -5.02 -26.81 4.24
C THR A 251 -5.54 -26.11 2.97
N SER A 252 -6.16 -26.83 2.03
CA SER A 252 -6.78 -26.23 0.84
C SER A 252 -7.87 -25.24 1.23
N HIS A 253 -8.81 -25.67 2.07
CA HIS A 253 -9.89 -24.82 2.53
C HIS A 253 -9.37 -23.61 3.31
N VAL A 254 -8.36 -23.77 4.17
CA VAL A 254 -7.74 -22.62 4.87
C VAL A 254 -7.08 -21.63 3.90
N ARG A 255 -6.49 -22.09 2.79
CA ARG A 255 -6.00 -21.18 1.73
C ARG A 255 -7.14 -20.39 1.10
N THR A 256 -8.27 -21.03 0.84
CA THR A 256 -9.48 -20.37 0.32
C THR A 256 -10.02 -19.33 1.32
N ILE A 257 -10.04 -19.64 2.62
CA ILE A 257 -10.38 -18.68 3.69
C ILE A 257 -9.42 -17.48 3.66
N ALA A 258 -8.11 -17.70 3.65
CA ALA A 258 -7.12 -16.62 3.64
C ALA A 258 -7.25 -15.72 2.42
N TRP A 259 -7.51 -16.31 1.25
CA TRP A 259 -7.75 -15.57 0.02
C TRP A 259 -9.06 -14.75 0.07
N ALA A 260 -10.12 -15.31 0.65
CA ALA A 260 -11.37 -14.58 0.88
C ALA A 260 -11.15 -13.34 1.79
N PHE A 261 -10.42 -13.50 2.91
CA PHE A 261 -10.01 -12.37 3.77
C PHE A 261 -9.23 -11.29 2.99
N SER A 262 -8.33 -11.72 2.10
CA SER A 262 -7.56 -10.82 1.23
C SER A 262 -8.47 -9.99 0.32
N ASN A 263 -9.43 -10.62 -0.34
CA ASN A 263 -10.37 -9.93 -1.23
C ASN A 263 -11.33 -9.00 -0.49
N MET A 264 -11.72 -9.33 0.75
CA MET A 264 -12.52 -8.45 1.60
C MET A 264 -11.77 -7.17 2.00
N CYS A 265 -10.43 -7.19 2.09
CA CYS A 265 -9.62 -6.02 2.46
C CYS A 265 -9.11 -5.22 1.26
N ARG A 266 -9.06 -5.80 0.05
CA ARG A 266 -8.31 -5.31 -1.12
C ARG A 266 -8.70 -3.92 -1.63
N HIS A 267 -10.00 -3.64 -1.70
CA HIS A 267 -10.49 -2.44 -2.38
C HIS A 267 -10.43 -1.20 -1.48
N LYS A 268 -9.90 -0.09 -2.01
CA LYS A 268 -9.71 1.18 -1.27
C LYS A 268 -10.65 2.32 -1.61
N ASN A 269 -11.40 2.19 -2.70
CA ASN A 269 -12.31 3.24 -3.18
C ASN A 269 -13.73 2.69 -3.43
N PRO A 270 -14.59 2.64 -2.40
CA PRO A 270 -14.29 2.88 -0.98
C PRO A 270 -13.63 1.67 -0.29
N HIS A 271 -12.99 1.91 0.86
CA HIS A 271 -12.63 0.85 1.81
C HIS A 271 -13.86 0.14 2.38
N ALA A 272 -13.66 -1.08 2.88
CA ALA A 272 -14.70 -1.74 3.68
C ALA A 272 -14.95 -0.92 4.97
N PRO A 273 -16.16 -0.94 5.53
CA PRO A 273 -16.47 -0.19 6.75
C PRO A 273 -15.52 -0.53 7.91
N LEU A 274 -15.10 0.46 8.70
CA LEU A 274 -14.20 0.25 9.84
C LEU A 274 -14.64 -0.86 10.82
N PRO A 275 -15.94 -1.01 11.17
CA PRO A 275 -16.37 -2.13 12.01
C PRO A 275 -16.11 -3.51 11.39
N VAL A 276 -16.23 -3.62 10.06
CA VAL A 276 -15.92 -4.85 9.32
C VAL A 276 -14.41 -5.11 9.36
N LEU A 277 -13.59 -4.10 9.04
CA LEU A 277 -12.14 -4.22 9.10
C LEU A 277 -11.63 -4.62 10.49
N LYS A 278 -12.27 -4.13 11.57
CA LYS A 278 -11.93 -4.50 12.95
C LYS A 278 -12.17 -5.98 13.24
N VAL A 279 -13.21 -6.56 12.65
CA VAL A 279 -13.49 -8.00 12.74
C VAL A 279 -12.48 -8.79 11.92
N LEU A 280 -12.24 -8.38 10.67
CA LEU A 280 -11.29 -9.05 9.77
C LEU A 280 -9.86 -9.04 10.34
N ALA A 281 -9.43 -7.94 10.97
CA ALA A 281 -8.12 -7.83 11.61
C ALA A 281 -7.86 -8.94 12.65
N LYS A 282 -8.90 -9.36 13.39
CA LYS A 282 -8.78 -10.46 14.37
C LYS A 282 -8.53 -11.80 13.67
N GLY A 283 -9.23 -12.08 12.58
CA GLY A 283 -9.01 -13.28 11.78
C GLY A 283 -7.63 -13.29 11.13
N LEU A 284 -7.19 -12.15 10.58
CA LEU A 284 -5.86 -11.99 10.01
C LEU A 284 -4.74 -12.25 11.02
N ALA A 285 -4.89 -11.81 12.27
CA ALA A 285 -3.92 -12.08 13.33
C ALA A 285 -3.72 -13.59 13.64
N VAL A 286 -4.71 -14.42 13.32
CA VAL A 286 -4.62 -15.89 13.38
C VAL A 286 -3.99 -16.43 12.10
N LEU A 287 -4.48 -16.01 10.93
CA LEU A 287 -4.03 -16.54 9.63
C LEU A 287 -2.55 -16.27 9.35
N VAL A 288 -2.00 -15.13 9.78
CA VAL A 288 -0.55 -14.86 9.65
C VAL A 288 0.33 -15.78 10.51
N LYS A 289 -0.23 -16.59 11.41
CA LYS A 289 0.55 -17.55 12.22
C LYS A 289 0.42 -18.98 11.70
N HIS A 290 -0.31 -19.18 10.60
CA HIS A 290 -0.58 -20.51 10.09
C HIS A 290 0.69 -21.20 9.55
N SER A 291 0.76 -22.52 9.67
CA SER A 291 1.92 -23.31 9.24
C SER A 291 2.13 -23.31 7.72
N ASP A 292 1.04 -23.24 6.96
CA ASP A 292 1.07 -23.17 5.49
C ASP A 292 1.55 -21.83 4.95
N ARG A 293 2.48 -21.88 4.00
CA ARG A 293 3.12 -20.70 3.40
C ARG A 293 2.16 -19.87 2.53
N GLN A 294 1.25 -20.50 1.79
CA GLN A 294 0.30 -19.78 0.94
C GLN A 294 -0.73 -19.02 1.79
N VAL A 295 -1.20 -19.64 2.88
CA VAL A 295 -2.06 -18.98 3.88
C VAL A 295 -1.38 -17.72 4.44
N ARG A 296 -0.12 -17.84 4.88
CA ARG A 296 0.65 -16.69 5.38
C ARG A 296 0.82 -15.59 4.33
N GLN A 297 1.02 -15.95 3.06
CA GLN A 297 1.15 -14.99 1.97
C GLN A 297 -0.14 -14.21 1.71
N ASP A 298 -1.27 -14.92 1.52
CA ASP A 298 -2.56 -14.27 1.26
C ASP A 298 -3.00 -13.40 2.46
N ALA A 299 -2.74 -13.86 3.69
CA ALA A 299 -2.99 -13.10 4.91
C ALA A 299 -2.07 -11.86 5.03
N CYS A 300 -0.77 -11.98 4.71
CA CYS A 300 0.15 -10.84 4.74
C CYS A 300 -0.25 -9.75 3.74
N TRP A 301 -0.66 -10.14 2.52
CA TRP A 301 -1.24 -9.21 1.56
C TRP A 301 -2.52 -8.55 2.08
N ALA A 302 -3.40 -9.32 2.72
CA ALA A 302 -4.61 -8.77 3.34
C ALA A 302 -4.30 -7.70 4.39
N VAL A 303 -3.29 -7.92 5.23
CA VAL A 303 -2.83 -6.93 6.22
C VAL A 303 -2.23 -5.69 5.54
N SER A 304 -1.55 -5.86 4.40
CA SER A 304 -1.05 -4.72 3.63
C SER A 304 -2.20 -3.85 3.09
N TYR A 305 -3.34 -4.44 2.72
CA TYR A 305 -4.53 -3.69 2.32
C TYR A 305 -5.24 -3.06 3.52
N LEU A 306 -5.31 -3.77 4.65
CA LEU A 306 -5.83 -3.25 5.92
C LEU A 306 -5.06 -1.99 6.38
N THR A 307 -3.77 -1.89 6.07
CA THR A 307 -2.93 -0.75 6.46
C THR A 307 -2.85 0.35 5.38
N ASP A 308 -3.37 0.14 4.17
CA ASP A 308 -3.43 1.16 3.09
C ASP A 308 -4.63 2.10 3.29
N GLY A 309 -4.69 2.84 4.40
CA GLY A 309 -5.86 3.67 4.73
C GLY A 309 -5.54 4.80 5.74
N PRO A 310 -6.56 5.50 6.24
CA PRO A 310 -6.39 6.54 7.26
C PRO A 310 -5.93 5.94 8.60
N ASP A 311 -5.45 6.80 9.50
CA ASP A 311 -4.89 6.40 10.80
C ASP A 311 -5.80 5.46 11.60
N GLU A 312 -7.12 5.70 11.62
CA GLU A 312 -8.08 4.84 12.33
C GLU A 312 -8.12 3.41 11.79
N GLN A 313 -7.83 3.24 10.50
CA GLN A 313 -7.77 1.94 9.85
C GLN A 313 -6.45 1.22 10.17
N ILE A 314 -5.33 1.94 10.08
CA ILE A 314 -3.99 1.42 10.42
C ILE A 314 -3.96 0.96 11.87
N GLU A 315 -4.61 1.71 12.76
CA GLU A 315 -4.73 1.43 14.19
C GLU A 315 -5.37 0.06 14.46
N LEU A 316 -6.29 -0.42 13.61
CA LEU A 316 -6.87 -1.76 13.75
C LEU A 316 -5.82 -2.87 13.60
N ALA A 317 -4.85 -2.69 12.70
CA ALA A 317 -3.74 -3.62 12.56
C ALA A 317 -2.86 -3.62 13.83
N ARG A 318 -2.59 -2.45 14.41
CA ARG A 318 -1.85 -2.32 15.67
C ARG A 318 -2.58 -2.99 16.83
N GLU A 319 -3.87 -2.69 17.03
CA GLU A 319 -4.72 -3.27 18.08
C GLU A 319 -4.85 -4.79 17.98
N SER A 320 -4.82 -5.35 16.77
CA SER A 320 -4.91 -6.80 16.56
C SER A 320 -3.64 -7.57 16.97
N GLY A 321 -2.52 -6.87 17.15
CA GLY A 321 -1.21 -7.47 17.42
C GLY A 321 -0.54 -8.14 16.21
N VAL A 322 -1.13 -8.04 15.02
CA VAL A 322 -0.64 -8.68 13.78
C VAL A 322 0.76 -8.21 13.39
N LEU A 323 1.10 -6.94 13.68
CA LEU A 323 2.36 -6.32 13.25
C LEU A 323 3.60 -7.07 13.76
N SER A 324 3.56 -7.61 14.98
CA SER A 324 4.68 -8.39 15.55
C SER A 324 5.04 -9.61 14.68
N THR A 325 4.04 -10.30 14.14
CA THR A 325 4.24 -11.43 13.24
C THR A 325 4.72 -10.96 11.87
N ILE A 326 4.20 -9.83 11.36
CA ILE A 326 4.65 -9.25 10.09
C ILE A 326 6.14 -8.89 10.14
N VAL A 327 6.66 -8.37 11.25
CA VAL A 327 8.10 -8.08 11.39
C VAL A 327 8.95 -9.33 11.25
N SER A 328 8.50 -10.48 11.79
CA SER A 328 9.24 -11.74 11.66
C SER A 328 9.38 -12.24 10.22
N TYR A 329 8.49 -11.82 9.32
CA TYR A 329 8.57 -12.18 7.90
C TYR A 329 9.68 -11.49 7.12
N LEU A 330 10.29 -10.43 7.68
CA LEU A 330 11.46 -9.80 7.06
C LEU A 330 12.68 -10.76 7.02
N ASP A 331 12.67 -11.80 7.86
CA ASP A 331 13.69 -12.84 7.91
C ASP A 331 13.29 -14.13 7.14
N GLU A 332 12.12 -14.16 6.50
CA GLU A 332 11.59 -15.32 5.75
C GLU A 332 11.90 -15.26 4.23
N SER A 333 11.18 -16.05 3.42
CA SER A 333 11.31 -16.06 1.95
C SER A 333 10.87 -14.75 1.30
N GLU A 334 11.45 -14.39 0.15
CA GLU A 334 11.16 -13.15 -0.59
C GLU A 334 9.65 -12.89 -0.83
N ASN A 335 8.85 -13.94 -1.04
CA ASN A 335 7.39 -13.82 -1.27
C ASN A 335 6.62 -13.23 -0.07
N LEU A 336 7.16 -13.33 1.15
CA LEU A 336 6.58 -12.74 2.37
C LEU A 336 7.19 -11.37 2.70
N ILE A 337 8.43 -11.12 2.28
CA ILE A 337 9.14 -9.87 2.55
C ILE A 337 8.42 -8.68 1.90
N ALA A 338 8.01 -8.80 0.63
CA ALA A 338 7.36 -7.70 -0.09
C ALA A 338 6.05 -7.22 0.58
N PRO A 339 5.05 -8.09 0.88
CA PRO A 339 3.85 -7.65 1.59
C PRO A 339 4.12 -7.22 3.04
N ALA A 340 5.15 -7.77 3.69
CA ALA A 340 5.55 -7.35 5.03
C ALA A 340 6.11 -5.93 5.05
N LEU A 341 7.06 -5.62 4.16
CA LEU A 341 7.59 -4.27 3.98
C LEU A 341 6.49 -3.28 3.61
N ARG A 342 5.57 -3.69 2.71
CA ARG A 342 4.43 -2.85 2.35
C ARG A 342 3.56 -2.52 3.55
N THR A 343 3.24 -3.52 4.37
CA THR A 343 2.46 -3.35 5.60
C THR A 343 3.15 -2.37 6.55
N LEU A 344 4.44 -2.58 6.84
CA LEU A 344 5.19 -1.73 7.77
C LEU A 344 5.35 -0.30 7.23
N GLY A 345 5.59 -0.14 5.93
CA GLY A 345 5.68 1.17 5.31
C GLY A 345 4.35 1.91 5.31
N ASN A 346 3.24 1.20 5.07
CA ASN A 346 1.90 1.75 5.23
C ASN A 346 1.65 2.22 6.68
N VAL A 347 2.02 1.42 7.69
CA VAL A 347 1.92 1.85 9.11
C VAL A 347 2.76 3.10 9.36
N ALA A 348 3.99 3.17 8.82
CA ALA A 348 4.86 4.33 8.96
C ALA A 348 4.33 5.58 8.24
N THR A 349 3.33 5.48 7.35
CA THR A 349 2.65 6.65 6.77
C THR A 349 1.64 7.31 7.69
N GLY A 350 1.19 6.63 8.76
CA GLY A 350 0.26 7.18 9.75
C GLY A 350 0.92 8.16 10.73
N ASN A 351 0.21 8.63 11.75
CA ASN A 351 0.78 9.54 12.76
C ASN A 351 2.05 9.02 13.45
N ASP A 352 2.73 9.92 14.17
CA ASP A 352 4.00 9.63 14.84
C ASP A 352 3.91 8.47 15.84
N SER A 353 2.75 8.21 16.46
CA SER A 353 2.56 7.05 17.34
C SER A 353 2.54 5.73 16.57
N LEU A 354 1.94 5.70 15.38
CA LEU A 354 1.96 4.54 14.49
C LEU A 354 3.37 4.31 13.96
N THR A 355 4.07 5.35 13.50
CA THR A 355 5.48 5.27 13.11
C THR A 355 6.36 4.76 14.27
N GLN A 356 6.14 5.25 15.49
CA GLN A 356 6.88 4.79 16.67
C GLN A 356 6.66 3.29 16.95
N SER A 357 5.44 2.79 16.74
CA SER A 357 5.15 1.36 16.92
C SER A 357 5.97 0.46 15.98
N VAL A 358 6.30 0.92 14.78
CA VAL A 358 7.17 0.20 13.84
C VAL A 358 8.61 0.15 14.38
N ILE A 359 9.11 1.26 14.93
CA ILE A 359 10.44 1.34 15.54
C ILE A 359 10.53 0.45 16.77
N ASP A 360 9.53 0.52 17.66
CA ASP A 360 9.48 -0.24 18.92
C ASP A 360 9.42 -1.76 18.69
N LEU A 361 8.95 -2.20 17.51
CA LEU A 361 8.98 -3.61 17.09
C LEU A 361 10.36 -4.08 16.59
N GLY A 362 11.39 -3.21 16.61
CA GLY A 362 12.76 -3.55 16.20
C GLY A 362 12.95 -3.66 14.69
N VAL A 363 12.12 -2.96 13.90
CA VAL A 363 12.16 -3.04 12.43
C VAL A 363 13.48 -2.53 11.85
N LEU A 364 14.06 -1.46 12.41
CA LEU A 364 15.28 -0.85 11.88
C LEU A 364 16.46 -1.83 11.85
N ASP A 365 16.68 -2.60 12.92
CA ASP A 365 17.75 -3.62 12.98
C ASP A 365 17.57 -4.73 11.94
N ARG A 366 16.32 -5.11 11.68
CA ARG A 366 15.98 -6.11 10.65
C ARG A 366 16.21 -5.56 9.25
N MET A 367 15.94 -4.27 9.04
CA MET A 367 16.16 -3.61 7.76
C MET A 367 17.64 -3.57 7.38
N VAL A 368 18.54 -3.28 8.33
CA VAL A 368 19.99 -3.34 8.08
C VAL A 368 20.38 -4.70 7.53
N GLN A 369 20.02 -5.77 8.23
CA GLN A 369 20.34 -7.14 7.81
C GLN A 369 19.72 -7.52 6.46
N LEU A 370 18.49 -7.07 6.20
CA LEU A 370 17.79 -7.33 4.95
C LEU A 370 18.44 -6.60 3.78
N MET A 371 18.77 -5.33 3.94
CA MET A 371 19.39 -4.49 2.90
C MET A 371 20.81 -4.96 2.55
N GLU A 372 21.58 -5.47 3.53
CA GLU A 372 22.89 -6.04 3.29
C GLU A 372 22.85 -7.35 2.46
N LYS A 373 21.81 -8.17 2.68
CA LYS A 373 21.71 -9.51 2.06
C LYS A 373 20.97 -9.51 0.73
N THR A 374 20.01 -8.62 0.54
CA THR A 374 19.10 -8.67 -0.60
C THR A 374 19.80 -8.29 -1.90
N ARG A 375 19.50 -9.04 -2.98
CA ARG A 375 19.87 -8.69 -4.36
C ARG A 375 18.69 -8.11 -5.14
N SER A 376 17.50 -8.14 -4.57
CA SER A 376 16.28 -7.68 -5.21
C SER A 376 16.16 -6.16 -5.09
N THR A 377 16.26 -5.46 -6.22
CA THR A 377 16.08 -3.99 -6.21
C THR A 377 14.66 -3.58 -5.85
N SER A 378 13.67 -4.46 -6.09
CA SER A 378 12.30 -4.20 -5.62
C SER A 378 12.20 -4.20 -4.10
N ILE A 379 12.88 -5.13 -3.41
CA ILE A 379 12.93 -5.19 -1.95
C ILE A 379 13.71 -3.98 -1.41
N MET A 380 14.87 -3.69 -2.01
CA MET A 380 15.68 -2.51 -1.64
C MET A 380 14.88 -1.22 -1.73
N LYS A 381 14.12 -1.04 -2.82
CA LYS A 381 13.24 0.12 -3.02
C LYS A 381 12.16 0.22 -1.93
N GLU A 382 11.49 -0.88 -1.57
CA GLU A 382 10.50 -0.87 -0.46
C GLU A 382 11.16 -0.58 0.90
N CYS A 383 12.41 -1.02 1.12
CA CYS A 383 13.15 -0.66 2.33
C CYS A 383 13.44 0.84 2.39
N CYS A 384 13.97 1.43 1.31
CA CYS A 384 14.20 2.88 1.26
C CYS A 384 12.90 3.67 1.48
N TRP A 385 11.78 3.22 0.89
CA TRP A 385 10.48 3.84 1.06
C TRP A 385 9.97 3.77 2.52
N LEU A 386 10.13 2.62 3.19
CA LEU A 386 9.80 2.51 4.62
C LEU A 386 10.68 3.45 5.48
N ILE A 387 11.98 3.50 5.22
CA ILE A 387 12.91 4.38 5.96
C ILE A 387 12.55 5.86 5.73
N SER A 388 12.24 6.26 4.50
CA SER A 388 11.87 7.64 4.20
C SER A 388 10.61 8.09 4.94
N ASN A 389 9.64 7.19 5.12
CA ASN A 389 8.42 7.44 5.90
C ASN A 389 8.71 7.56 7.41
N ILE A 390 9.67 6.81 7.94
CA ILE A 390 10.12 6.91 9.34
C ILE A 390 10.86 8.23 9.58
N ILE A 391 11.78 8.60 8.68
CA ILE A 391 12.54 9.85 8.76
C ILE A 391 11.62 11.08 8.68
N ALA A 392 10.52 11.00 7.94
CA ALA A 392 9.52 12.07 7.86
C ALA A 392 8.79 12.37 9.18
N GLY A 393 8.99 11.54 10.21
CA GLY A 393 8.39 11.72 11.53
C GLY A 393 9.10 12.75 12.41
N THR A 394 9.18 12.46 13.71
CA THR A 394 9.81 13.35 14.71
C THR A 394 11.34 13.25 14.69
N GLN A 395 12.01 14.25 15.26
CA GLN A 395 13.47 14.22 15.45
C GLN A 395 13.97 12.99 16.23
N LYS A 396 13.17 12.42 17.13
CA LYS A 396 13.52 11.16 17.83
C LYS A 396 13.49 9.96 16.89
N GLN A 397 12.55 9.95 15.94
CA GLN A 397 12.42 8.89 14.93
C GLN A 397 13.53 8.99 13.89
N ILE A 398 13.89 10.22 13.49
CA ILE A 398 15.12 10.48 12.72
C ILE A 398 16.34 9.92 13.46
N GLN A 399 16.47 10.24 14.76
CA GLN A 399 17.60 9.76 15.55
C GLN A 399 17.68 8.22 15.59
N ALA A 400 16.54 7.53 15.73
CA ALA A 400 16.51 6.08 15.72
C ALA A 400 17.06 5.48 14.41
N VAL A 401 16.81 6.11 13.27
CA VAL A 401 17.36 5.68 11.96
C VAL A 401 18.88 5.90 11.90
N LEU A 402 19.37 7.01 12.47
CA LEU A 402 20.81 7.29 12.56
C LEU A 402 21.52 6.30 13.50
N ASP A 403 20.94 6.04 14.66
CA ASP A 403 21.48 5.11 15.66
C ASP A 403 21.51 3.66 15.14
N ALA A 404 20.60 3.31 14.22
CA ALA A 404 20.58 2.03 13.52
C ALA A 404 21.57 1.94 12.34
N HIS A 405 22.39 2.96 12.09
CA HIS A 405 23.38 3.01 11.00
C HIS A 405 22.79 2.81 9.59
N LEU A 406 21.55 3.26 9.37
CA LEU A 406 20.90 3.20 8.05
C LEU A 406 21.31 4.34 7.11
N LEU A 407 21.79 5.47 7.65
CA LEU A 407 22.22 6.62 6.85
C LEU A 407 23.34 6.31 5.83
N PRO A 408 24.46 5.62 6.20
CA PRO A 408 25.49 5.26 5.23
C PRO A 408 24.94 4.40 4.07
N ILE A 409 23.98 3.52 4.36
CA ILE A 409 23.34 2.66 3.35
C ILE A 409 22.52 3.52 2.38
N LEU A 410 21.73 4.48 2.88
CA LEU A 410 20.97 5.41 2.04
C LEU A 410 21.87 6.27 1.16
N VAL A 411 22.99 6.79 1.70
CA VAL A 411 23.97 7.58 0.93
C VAL A 411 24.57 6.74 -0.20
N ASN A 412 24.97 5.50 0.09
CA ASN A 412 25.51 4.59 -0.93
C ASN A 412 24.47 4.23 -2.01
N ILE A 413 23.19 4.06 -1.63
CA ILE A 413 22.09 3.82 -2.57
C ILE A 413 21.84 5.04 -3.44
N LEU A 414 21.86 6.27 -2.89
CA LEU A 414 21.76 7.49 -3.70
C LEU A 414 22.91 7.55 -4.72
N LYS A 415 24.14 7.21 -4.30
CA LYS A 415 25.33 7.25 -5.14
C LYS A 415 25.30 6.22 -6.28
N SER A 416 24.91 4.98 -6.02
CA SER A 416 25.13 3.87 -6.98
C SER A 416 23.97 2.89 -7.16
N GLY A 417 22.84 3.12 -6.48
CA GLY A 417 21.64 2.29 -6.62
C GLY A 417 20.98 2.44 -7.99
N ASP A 418 20.01 1.56 -8.28
CA ASP A 418 19.16 1.76 -9.46
C ASP A 418 18.30 3.02 -9.32
N HIS A 419 17.80 3.55 -10.44
CA HIS A 419 17.03 4.80 -10.44
C HIS A 419 15.82 4.81 -9.49
N LYS A 420 15.19 3.65 -9.24
CA LYS A 420 14.04 3.56 -8.33
C LYS A 420 14.49 3.63 -6.88
N CYS A 421 15.60 2.97 -6.53
CA CYS A 421 16.18 3.01 -5.19
C CYS A 421 16.78 4.39 -4.89
N GLN A 422 17.47 5.01 -5.86
CA GLN A 422 17.99 6.37 -5.75
C GLN A 422 16.89 7.39 -5.48
N PHE A 423 15.75 7.25 -6.17
CA PHE A 423 14.59 8.11 -5.96
C PHE A 423 14.10 8.07 -4.50
N GLU A 424 13.89 6.86 -3.94
CA GLU A 424 13.46 6.72 -2.55
C GLU A 424 14.52 7.18 -1.55
N ALA A 425 15.81 6.92 -1.83
CA ALA A 425 16.91 7.40 -1.00
C ALA A 425 16.98 8.94 -0.99
N SER A 426 16.72 9.60 -2.12
CA SER A 426 16.66 11.07 -2.21
C SER A 426 15.54 11.64 -1.33
N TRP A 427 14.38 10.97 -1.27
CA TRP A 427 13.29 11.34 -0.37
C TRP A 427 13.69 11.19 1.09
N ALA A 428 14.35 10.08 1.44
CA ALA A 428 14.83 9.84 2.79
C ALA A 428 15.78 10.96 3.27
N LEU A 429 16.75 11.33 2.44
CA LEU A 429 17.73 12.38 2.76
C LEU A 429 17.10 13.78 2.79
N SER A 430 16.19 14.08 1.85
CA SER A 430 15.43 15.34 1.84
C SER A 430 14.53 15.49 3.08
N ASN A 431 13.87 14.42 3.52
CA ASN A 431 13.10 14.42 4.76
C ASN A 431 13.98 14.66 5.99
N LEU A 432 15.18 14.06 6.02
CA LEU A 432 16.14 14.27 7.09
C LEU A 432 16.64 15.72 7.14
N ALA A 433 16.94 16.30 5.97
CA ALA A 433 17.32 17.71 5.86
C ALA A 433 16.21 18.64 6.35
N GLN A 434 14.95 18.35 6.00
CA GLN A 434 13.83 19.23 6.34
C GLN A 434 13.36 19.12 7.79
N GLY A 435 13.39 17.92 8.39
CA GLY A 435 12.87 17.63 9.73
C GLY A 435 13.93 17.47 10.83
N GLY A 436 15.20 17.30 10.45
CA GLY A 436 16.30 17.06 11.38
C GLY A 436 16.73 18.30 12.17
N THR A 437 17.39 18.06 13.31
CA THR A 437 18.15 19.10 14.02
C THR A 437 19.46 19.41 13.28
N SER A 438 20.10 20.55 13.57
CA SER A 438 21.40 20.89 12.96
C SER A 438 22.45 19.78 13.14
N ARG A 439 22.44 19.07 14.28
CA ARG A 439 23.34 17.93 14.53
C ARG A 439 23.02 16.73 13.63
N GLN A 440 21.73 16.42 13.45
CA GLN A 440 21.30 15.31 12.59
C GLN A 440 21.55 15.59 11.11
N ILE A 441 21.34 16.84 10.67
CA ILE A 441 21.63 17.26 9.29
C ILE A 441 23.13 17.14 8.99
N VAL A 442 24.00 17.59 9.90
CA VAL A 442 25.45 17.49 9.73
C VAL A 442 25.98 16.05 9.81
N ALA A 443 25.24 15.12 10.42
CA ALA A 443 25.59 13.69 10.34
C ALA A 443 25.64 13.18 8.90
N MET A 444 24.88 13.77 7.96
CA MET A 444 25.00 13.43 6.54
C MET A 444 26.37 13.78 5.96
N MET A 445 26.98 14.88 6.41
CA MET A 445 28.33 15.27 6.00
C MET A 445 29.36 14.23 6.49
N GLU A 446 29.21 13.75 7.73
CA GLU A 446 30.10 12.73 8.31
C GLU A 446 30.02 11.39 7.57
N GLU A 447 28.88 11.10 6.91
CA GLU A 447 28.67 9.91 6.08
C GLU A 447 28.94 10.13 4.58
N ASN A 448 29.67 11.21 4.21
CA ASN A 448 30.05 11.54 2.83
C ASN A 448 28.85 11.71 1.86
N VAL A 449 27.80 12.40 2.30
CA VAL A 449 26.60 12.63 1.46
C VAL A 449 26.89 13.50 0.23
N VAL A 450 27.85 14.42 0.31
CA VAL A 450 28.08 15.47 -0.71
C VAL A 450 28.45 14.88 -2.07
N PRO A 451 29.45 13.96 -2.17
CA PRO A 451 29.70 13.24 -3.43
C PRO A 451 28.46 12.55 -4.02
N ALA A 452 27.61 11.97 -3.17
CA ALA A 452 26.39 11.29 -3.62
C ALA A 452 25.35 12.28 -4.16
N LEU A 453 25.18 13.44 -3.52
CA LEU A 453 24.32 14.52 -4.00
C LEU A 453 24.83 15.08 -5.33
N CYS A 454 26.12 15.39 -5.44
CA CYS A 454 26.71 15.91 -6.67
C CYS A 454 26.57 14.90 -7.83
N GLN A 455 26.80 13.61 -7.56
CA GLN A 455 26.57 12.57 -8.56
C GLN A 455 25.09 12.49 -8.98
N ALA A 456 24.16 12.58 -8.02
CA ALA A 456 22.73 12.58 -8.31
C ALA A 456 22.31 13.77 -9.20
N LEU A 457 22.78 14.99 -8.89
CA LEU A 457 22.53 16.19 -9.71
C LEU A 457 23.06 16.02 -11.14
N ASN A 458 24.18 15.34 -11.30
CA ASN A 458 24.82 15.14 -12.61
C ASN A 458 24.16 14.05 -13.47
N THR A 459 23.51 13.06 -12.85
CA THR A 459 23.10 11.82 -13.55
C THR A 459 21.59 11.66 -13.70
N THR A 460 20.78 12.30 -12.84
CA THR A 460 19.33 12.12 -12.88
C THR A 460 18.64 13.11 -13.82
N HIS A 461 17.58 12.64 -14.49
CA HIS A 461 16.67 13.47 -15.28
C HIS A 461 15.27 13.58 -14.65
N ASN A 462 15.07 12.94 -13.50
CA ASN A 462 13.81 13.01 -12.77
C ASN A 462 13.76 14.34 -11.99
N GLN A 463 12.77 15.18 -12.30
CA GLN A 463 12.64 16.51 -11.71
C GLN A 463 12.43 16.49 -10.19
N ASP A 464 11.66 15.53 -9.67
CA ASP A 464 11.41 15.41 -8.24
C ASP A 464 12.68 14.99 -7.49
N MET A 465 13.45 14.06 -8.06
CA MET A 465 14.75 13.68 -7.51
C MET A 465 15.74 14.85 -7.52
N LEU A 466 15.77 15.66 -8.60
CA LEU A 466 16.58 16.88 -8.65
C LEU A 466 16.18 17.86 -7.55
N ASN A 467 14.88 18.13 -7.40
CA ASN A 467 14.36 19.00 -6.33
C ASN A 467 14.74 18.48 -4.94
N ASN A 468 14.58 17.18 -4.68
CA ASN A 468 14.99 16.58 -3.40
C ASN A 468 16.49 16.75 -3.15
N THR A 469 17.31 16.55 -4.17
CA THR A 469 18.77 16.62 -4.07
C THR A 469 19.22 18.07 -3.83
N LEU A 470 18.65 19.04 -4.56
CA LEU A 470 18.92 20.47 -4.39
C LEU A 470 18.48 20.97 -3.01
N GLU A 471 17.29 20.62 -2.54
CA GLU A 471 16.79 21.00 -1.22
C GLU A 471 17.67 20.41 -0.09
N THR A 472 18.11 19.17 -0.25
CA THR A 472 19.04 18.50 0.68
C THR A 472 20.37 19.25 0.74
N LEU A 473 20.96 19.55 -0.42
CA LEU A 473 22.23 20.28 -0.53
C LEU A 473 22.11 21.69 0.08
N TYR A 474 21.08 22.44 -0.31
CA TYR A 474 20.82 23.79 0.21
C TYR A 474 20.72 23.79 1.74
N THR A 475 19.91 22.87 2.29
CA THR A 475 19.67 22.82 3.73
C THR A 475 20.91 22.37 4.50
N LEU A 476 21.70 21.45 3.94
CA LEU A 476 22.99 21.06 4.51
C LEU A 476 23.94 22.26 4.56
N MET A 477 24.14 22.96 3.44
CA MET A 477 25.00 24.14 3.36
C MET A 477 24.56 25.25 4.29
N LEU A 478 23.25 25.55 4.35
CA LEU A 478 22.70 26.54 5.28
C LEU A 478 22.95 26.16 6.75
N THR A 479 22.79 24.88 7.08
CA THR A 479 23.00 24.39 8.44
C THR A 479 24.47 24.51 8.84
N VAL A 480 25.39 24.17 7.93
CA VAL A 480 26.82 24.32 8.16
C VAL A 480 27.20 25.78 8.29
N GLN A 481 26.76 26.67 7.38
CA GLN A 481 27.03 28.11 7.45
C GLN A 481 26.58 28.72 8.79
N THR A 482 25.40 28.34 9.28
CA THR A 482 24.80 28.95 10.48
C THR A 482 25.27 28.33 11.79
N SER A 483 25.50 27.02 11.84
CA SER A 483 25.73 26.28 13.09
C SER A 483 27.13 25.66 13.20
N TYR A 484 27.83 25.48 12.07
CA TYR A 484 29.13 24.80 11.98
C TYR A 484 30.06 25.49 10.96
N SER A 485 30.13 26.82 10.98
CA SER A 485 30.80 27.63 9.94
C SER A 485 32.25 27.22 9.66
N HIS A 486 32.96 26.70 10.67
CA HIS A 486 34.31 26.13 10.53
C HIS A 486 34.42 24.92 9.58
N LYS A 487 33.29 24.30 9.18
CA LYS A 487 33.23 23.22 8.19
C LYS A 487 32.81 23.70 6.80
N MET A 488 32.56 25.01 6.62
CA MET A 488 32.04 25.53 5.35
C MET A 488 33.05 25.36 4.21
N ASP A 489 34.32 25.67 4.45
CA ASP A 489 35.38 25.53 3.45
C ASP A 489 35.48 24.08 2.94
N ILE A 490 35.42 23.11 3.86
CA ILE A 490 35.40 21.67 3.52
C ILE A 490 34.21 21.34 2.62
N LEU A 491 33.03 21.90 2.91
CA LEU A 491 31.82 21.65 2.15
C LEU A 491 31.88 22.29 0.75
N HIS A 492 32.51 23.47 0.62
CA HIS A 492 32.75 24.12 -0.66
C HIS A 492 33.67 23.27 -1.53
N ASP A 493 34.82 22.87 -0.97
CA ASP A 493 35.81 22.03 -1.65
C ASP A 493 35.17 20.71 -2.10
N GLU A 494 34.39 20.04 -1.24
CA GLU A 494 33.71 18.80 -1.60
C GLU A 494 32.68 18.99 -2.74
N VAL A 495 31.92 20.09 -2.74
CA VAL A 495 30.95 20.36 -3.82
C VAL A 495 31.66 20.62 -5.14
N GLU A 496 32.76 21.39 -5.12
CA GLU A 496 33.54 21.72 -6.32
C GLU A 496 34.27 20.48 -6.87
N GLU A 497 35.03 19.76 -6.04
CA GLU A 497 35.80 18.57 -6.45
C GLU A 497 34.93 17.44 -7.00
N ASN A 498 33.67 17.34 -6.56
CA ASN A 498 32.71 16.34 -7.04
C ASN A 498 31.84 16.84 -8.20
N GLY A 499 32.20 17.96 -8.85
CA GLY A 499 31.48 18.51 -10.01
C GLY A 499 30.07 18.96 -9.69
N GLY A 500 29.80 19.34 -8.44
CA GLY A 500 28.52 19.85 -7.98
C GLY A 500 28.27 21.28 -8.46
N LEU A 501 29.28 22.13 -8.46
CA LEU A 501 29.17 23.50 -8.95
C LEU A 501 28.79 23.54 -10.44
N ASP A 502 29.50 22.78 -11.29
CA ASP A 502 29.16 22.61 -12.70
C ASP A 502 27.72 22.10 -12.90
N ALA A 503 27.27 21.19 -12.03
CA ALA A 503 25.90 20.69 -12.09
C ALA A 503 24.89 21.79 -11.77
N LEU A 504 25.13 22.60 -10.74
CA LEU A 504 24.27 23.70 -10.35
C LEU A 504 24.17 24.76 -11.46
N GLU A 505 25.29 25.12 -12.09
CA GLU A 505 25.31 26.06 -13.21
C GLU A 505 24.47 25.55 -14.39
N ARG A 506 24.66 24.28 -14.78
CA ARG A 506 23.83 23.65 -15.82
C ARG A 506 22.34 23.64 -15.47
N LEU A 507 22.00 23.43 -14.19
CA LEU A 507 20.62 23.42 -13.74
C LEU A 507 19.96 24.81 -13.74
N GLN A 508 20.73 25.90 -13.84
CA GLN A 508 20.18 27.24 -14.10
C GLN A 508 19.62 27.41 -15.52
N GLU A 509 19.88 26.48 -16.44
CA GLU A 509 19.26 26.46 -17.77
C GLU A 509 18.02 25.56 -17.83
N SER A 510 17.61 24.98 -16.69
CA SER A 510 16.45 24.10 -16.60
C SER A 510 15.15 24.80 -16.96
N GLN A 511 14.29 24.11 -17.71
CA GLN A 511 12.93 24.58 -18.02
C GLN A 511 11.98 24.53 -16.81
N SER A 512 12.37 23.80 -15.75
CA SER A 512 11.60 23.77 -14.52
C SER A 512 11.97 24.97 -13.64
N GLU A 513 11.02 25.87 -13.44
CA GLU A 513 11.17 27.06 -12.60
C GLU A 513 11.62 26.72 -11.17
N SER A 514 11.14 25.60 -10.62
CA SER A 514 11.52 25.14 -9.28
C SER A 514 13.00 24.74 -9.22
N ILE A 515 13.49 23.99 -10.20
CA ILE A 515 14.89 23.54 -10.28
C ILE A 515 15.80 24.76 -10.50
N TYR A 516 15.44 25.63 -11.45
CA TYR A 516 16.15 26.87 -11.72
C TYR A 516 16.31 27.71 -10.44
N THR A 517 15.20 27.96 -9.74
CA THR A 517 15.18 28.82 -8.56
C THR A 517 16.05 28.25 -7.43
N GLN A 518 16.01 26.93 -7.21
CA GLN A 518 16.83 26.29 -6.18
C GLN A 518 18.32 26.30 -6.52
N ALA A 519 18.69 25.97 -7.76
CA ALA A 519 20.08 26.02 -8.22
C ALA A 519 20.65 27.44 -8.14
N TYR A 520 19.88 28.44 -8.59
CA TYR A 520 20.22 29.85 -8.48
C TYR A 520 20.42 30.28 -7.03
N ARG A 521 19.53 29.86 -6.12
CA ARG A 521 19.64 30.17 -4.69
C ARG A 521 20.90 29.58 -4.06
N ILE A 522 21.27 28.35 -4.39
CA ILE A 522 22.49 27.71 -3.86
C ILE A 522 23.72 28.48 -4.33
N ILE A 523 23.81 28.76 -5.64
CA ILE A 523 24.96 29.49 -6.22
C ILE A 523 25.08 30.88 -5.58
N THR A 524 24.00 31.67 -5.60
CA THR A 524 24.05 33.05 -5.09
C THR A 524 24.34 33.16 -3.60
N GLN A 525 23.91 32.18 -2.79
CA GLN A 525 24.09 32.24 -1.35
C GLN A 525 25.45 31.68 -0.88
N PHE A 526 26.02 30.72 -1.60
CA PHE A 526 27.20 29.99 -1.12
C PHE A 526 28.42 30.05 -2.04
N PHE A 527 28.24 30.35 -3.34
CA PHE A 527 29.31 30.36 -4.34
C PHE A 527 29.40 31.68 -5.13
N GLY A 528 28.63 32.70 -4.74
CA GLY A 528 28.73 34.03 -5.33
C GLY A 528 30.00 34.72 -4.85
N ASP A 529 30.69 35.43 -5.75
CA ASP A 529 31.87 36.23 -5.39
C ASP A 529 31.47 37.30 -4.34
N ASP A 530 32.11 37.24 -3.17
CA ASP A 530 32.09 38.30 -2.16
C ASP A 530 32.87 39.54 -2.66
N GLU A 531 32.44 40.18 -3.75
CA GLU A 531 32.96 41.49 -4.17
C GLU A 531 32.50 42.65 -3.25
N ASN A 532 31.71 42.36 -2.20
CA ASN A 532 31.23 43.39 -1.26
C ASN A 532 32.02 43.51 0.05
N ASP A 533 32.92 42.58 0.38
CA ASP A 533 33.64 42.63 1.67
C ASP A 533 35.02 43.34 1.61
N GLN A 534 35.47 43.77 0.43
CA GLN A 534 36.72 44.57 0.31
C GLN A 534 36.50 46.08 0.11
N ASN A 535 35.26 46.55 -0.05
CA ASN A 535 34.97 47.98 -0.23
C ASN A 535 34.71 48.75 1.08
N ASP A 536 34.54 48.08 2.23
CA ASP A 536 34.27 48.73 3.52
C ASP A 536 35.53 49.11 4.32
N GLU A 537 36.70 48.52 4.04
CA GLU A 537 37.96 48.96 4.65
C GLU A 537 38.60 50.13 3.88
N ASN A 538 38.47 50.18 2.56
CA ASN A 538 39.04 51.25 1.74
C ASN A 538 38.23 52.56 1.80
N SER A 539 36.93 52.48 2.08
CA SER A 539 36.06 53.65 2.27
C SER A 539 36.21 54.27 3.68
N ARG A 540 36.60 53.49 4.70
CA ARG A 540 36.96 54.03 6.04
C ARG A 540 38.34 54.70 6.06
N ALA A 541 39.31 54.24 5.28
CA ALA A 541 40.63 54.89 5.17
C ALA A 541 40.58 56.22 4.39
N SER A 542 39.68 56.33 3.40
CA SER A 542 39.47 57.56 2.62
C SER A 542 38.71 58.66 3.38
N ALA A 543 37.82 58.30 4.32
CA ALA A 543 37.01 59.26 5.08
C ALA A 543 37.77 59.93 6.24
N ALA A 544 38.83 59.30 6.77
CA ALA A 544 39.61 59.85 7.89
C ALA A 544 40.61 60.96 7.48
N GLY A 545 40.97 61.05 6.19
CA GLY A 545 41.95 62.04 5.70
C GLY A 545 41.39 63.42 5.35
N ASN A 546 40.06 63.56 5.20
CA ASN A 546 39.45 64.77 4.64
C ASN A 546 38.65 65.64 5.64
N ALA A 547 38.62 65.29 6.93
CA ALA A 547 37.79 65.96 7.92
C ALA A 547 38.52 66.98 8.83
N GLN A 548 39.76 67.39 8.49
CA GLN A 548 40.58 68.22 9.39
C GLN A 548 40.91 69.64 8.88
N ASN A 549 40.27 70.10 7.80
CA ASN A 549 40.41 71.47 7.33
C ASN A 549 39.07 72.00 6.80
N GLN A 550 38.24 72.58 7.67
CA GLN A 550 37.32 73.69 7.35
C GLN A 550 36.38 73.97 8.52
N TRP A 551 36.74 74.88 9.43
CA TRP A 551 35.84 75.83 10.10
C TRP A 551 36.70 76.97 10.68
N ASN A 552 36.87 78.04 9.90
CA ASN A 552 37.31 79.35 10.36
C ASN A 552 36.32 80.37 9.76
N PHE A 553 35.33 80.78 10.54
CA PHE A 553 34.77 82.13 10.68
C PHE A 553 33.56 82.11 11.61
#